data_AF-A0A2T4XCB3-F1
#
_entry.id   AF-A0A2T4XCB3-F1
#
_cell.length_a   1.000
_cell.length_b   1.000
_cell.length_c   1.000
_cell.angle_alpha   90.00
_cell.angle_beta   90.00
_cell.angle_gamma   90.00
#
_symmetry.space_group_name_H-M   'P 1'
#
loop_
_entity.id
_entity.type
_entity.pdbx_description
1 polymer ?
#
loop_
_entity_poly.entity_id
_entity_poly.type
_entity_poly.pdbx_seq_one_letter_code
_entity_poly.pdbx_strand_id
1 'polypeptide(L)'
;MKKLTKAEEEIMHALWALGEGTVGAIRNQLAAQAAGRKPAHSTISTMMKILGEKAFVTHQAYGRTFVYRPTLSKADYSHQLLQLLVHDYFEDSAHQLVTFLLETGDLRADELQALLKKSTK
;
A
#
# COMPACT_ATOMS: atom_id res chain seq x y z
N MET A 1 1.76 12.05 9.16
CA MET A 1 1.59 11.39 7.83
C MET A 1 0.12 11.40 7.46
N LYS A 2 -0.26 11.68 6.21
CA LYS A 2 -1.68 11.60 5.79
C LYS A 2 -2.03 10.12 5.52
N LYS A 3 -3.03 9.55 6.20
CA LYS A 3 -3.43 8.15 5.95
C LYS A 3 -4.21 8.04 4.64
N LEU A 4 -3.98 6.96 3.89
CA LEU A 4 -4.80 6.64 2.73
C LEU A 4 -6.12 6.02 3.20
N THR A 5 -7.22 6.39 2.55
CA THR A 5 -8.49 5.66 2.69
C THR A 5 -8.41 4.33 1.96
N LYS A 6 -9.30 3.38 2.27
CA LYS A 6 -9.31 2.06 1.60
C LYS A 6 -9.32 2.16 0.07
N ALA A 7 -10.12 3.08 -0.50
CA ALA A 7 -10.20 3.26 -1.94
C ALA A 7 -8.92 3.87 -2.55
N GLU A 8 -8.24 4.73 -1.80
CA GLU A 8 -6.95 5.29 -2.21
C GLU A 8 -5.83 4.23 -2.12
N GLU A 9 -5.85 3.36 -1.11
CA GLU A 9 -4.92 2.23 -0.97
C GLU A 9 -5.08 1.23 -2.11
N GLU A 10 -6.31 0.91 -2.51
CA GLU A 10 -6.58 0.05 -3.68
C GLU A 10 -5.89 0.60 -4.94
N ILE A 11 -6.03 1.91 -5.20
CA ILE A 11 -5.38 2.57 -6.34
C ILE A 11 -3.85 2.55 -6.21
N MET A 12 -3.32 2.82 -5.03
CA MET A 12 -1.87 2.78 -4.80
C MET A 12 -1.30 1.37 -4.98
N HIS A 13 -2.03 0.32 -4.57
CA HIS A 13 -1.64 -1.07 -4.84
C HIS A 13 -1.58 -1.39 -6.34
N ALA A 14 -2.55 -0.91 -7.12
CA ALA A 14 -2.50 -1.03 -8.57
C ALA A 14 -1.31 -0.25 -9.15
N LEU A 15 -1.09 0.99 -8.70
CA LEU A 15 0.02 1.83 -9.20
C LEU A 15 1.39 1.27 -8.82
N TRP A 16 1.60 0.77 -7.60
CA TRP A 16 2.84 0.12 -7.18
C TRP A 16 3.13 -1.14 -7.99
N ALA A 17 2.10 -1.91 -8.34
CA ALA A 17 2.26 -3.09 -9.19
C ALA A 17 2.69 -2.71 -10.63
N LEU A 18 2.22 -1.56 -11.13
CA LEU A 18 2.60 -1.05 -12.45
C LEU A 18 3.93 -0.30 -12.47
N GLY A 19 4.37 0.24 -11.33
CA GLY A 19 5.50 1.17 -11.22
C GLY A 19 5.15 2.59 -11.70
N GLU A 20 4.56 2.71 -12.89
CA GLU A 20 3.99 3.95 -13.42
C GLU A 20 2.82 3.65 -14.35
N GLY A 21 1.90 4.60 -14.53
CA GLY A 21 0.78 4.35 -15.44
C GLY A 21 -0.19 5.50 -15.63
N THR A 22 -0.94 5.43 -16.71
CA THR A 22 -2.08 6.31 -16.96
C THR A 22 -3.30 5.83 -16.17
N VAL A 23 -4.32 6.69 -16.05
CA VAL A 23 -5.62 6.31 -15.44
C VAL A 23 -6.21 5.04 -16.06
N GLY A 24 -6.06 4.88 -17.38
CA GLY A 24 -6.52 3.68 -18.10
C GLY A 24 -5.76 2.42 -17.67
N ALA A 25 -4.43 2.50 -17.54
CA ALA A 25 -3.60 1.38 -17.09
C ALA A 25 -3.94 0.98 -15.64
N ILE A 26 -4.06 1.95 -14.75
CA ILE A 26 -4.46 1.73 -13.34
C ILE A 26 -5.83 1.07 -13.27
N ARG A 27 -6.80 1.54 -14.06
CA ARG A 27 -8.15 0.95 -14.14
C ARG A 27 -8.13 -0.51 -14.59
N ASN A 28 -7.30 -0.85 -15.56
CA ASN A 28 -7.16 -2.23 -16.03
C ASN A 28 -6.50 -3.11 -14.97
N GLN A 29 -5.48 -2.60 -14.29
CA GLN A 29 -4.82 -3.30 -13.19
C GLN A 29 -5.78 -3.57 -12.02
N LEU A 30 -6.59 -2.60 -11.64
CA LEU A 30 -7.63 -2.78 -10.61
C LEU A 30 -8.62 -3.86 -10.99
N ALA A 31 -9.00 -3.93 -12.27
CA ALA A 31 -9.90 -4.98 -12.75
C ALA A 31 -9.29 -6.39 -12.62
N ALA A 32 -7.99 -6.51 -12.88
CA ALA A 32 -7.26 -7.77 -12.76
C ALA A 32 -7.15 -8.20 -11.29
N GLN A 33 -7.03 -7.24 -10.36
CA GLN A 33 -6.89 -7.50 -8.91
C GLN A 33 -8.24 -7.76 -8.22
N ALA A 34 -9.32 -7.09 -8.62
CA ALA A 34 -10.60 -7.09 -7.92
C ALA A 34 -11.68 -7.95 -8.58
N ALA A 35 -11.31 -9.11 -9.14
CA ALA A 35 -12.23 -10.04 -9.81
C ALA A 35 -13.19 -9.37 -10.83
N GLY A 36 -12.70 -8.36 -11.55
CA GLY A 36 -13.46 -7.64 -12.57
C GLY A 36 -14.18 -6.35 -12.11
N ARG A 37 -14.16 -5.99 -10.82
CA ARG A 37 -14.72 -4.71 -10.36
C ARG A 37 -13.87 -3.53 -10.86
N LYS A 38 -14.44 -2.72 -11.75
CA LYS A 38 -13.80 -1.53 -12.33
C LYS A 38 -14.45 -0.26 -11.79
N PRO A 39 -13.76 0.55 -10.98
CA PRO A 39 -14.20 1.91 -10.69
C PRO A 39 -14.36 2.70 -11.99
N ALA A 40 -15.25 3.70 -11.98
CA ALA A 40 -15.41 4.59 -13.10
C ALA A 40 -14.10 5.37 -13.35
N HIS A 41 -13.83 5.71 -14.62
CA HIS A 41 -12.63 6.45 -14.97
C HIS A 41 -12.53 7.79 -14.23
N SER A 42 -13.65 8.51 -14.11
CA SER A 42 -13.75 9.75 -13.35
C SER A 42 -13.40 9.57 -11.88
N THR A 43 -13.82 8.46 -11.25
CA THR A 43 -13.47 8.12 -9.87
C THR A 43 -11.96 8.00 -9.69
N ILE A 44 -11.29 7.28 -10.59
CA ILE A 44 -9.84 7.13 -10.55
C ILE A 44 -9.17 8.48 -10.78
N SER A 45 -9.61 9.28 -11.76
CA SER A 45 -9.06 10.63 -11.98
C SER A 45 -9.18 11.52 -10.74
N THR A 46 -10.33 11.51 -10.06
CA THR A 46 -10.52 12.26 -8.80
C THR A 46 -9.57 11.75 -7.71
N MET A 47 -9.46 10.44 -7.53
CA MET A 47 -8.56 9.86 -6.53
C MET A 47 -7.08 10.15 -6.85
N MET A 48 -6.67 10.14 -8.12
CA MET A 48 -5.31 10.51 -8.52
C MET A 48 -5.00 11.98 -8.20
N LYS A 49 -5.99 12.88 -8.35
CA LYS A 49 -5.84 14.27 -7.92
C LYS A 49 -5.67 14.38 -6.41
N ILE A 50 -6.51 13.70 -5.63
CA ILE A 50 -6.41 13.66 -4.16
C ILE A 50 -5.06 13.09 -3.71
N LEU A 51 -4.62 11.99 -4.30
CA LEU A 51 -3.31 11.38 -4.03
C LEU A 51 -2.16 12.33 -4.35
N GLY A 52 -2.29 13.15 -5.40
CA GLY A 52 -1.33 14.19 -5.74
C GLY A 52 -1.28 15.31 -4.70
N GLU A 53 -2.44 15.80 -4.25
CA GLU A 53 -2.55 16.79 -3.16
C GLU A 53 -2.03 16.26 -1.81
N LYS A 54 -2.08 14.93 -1.63
CA LYS A 54 -1.48 14.23 -0.49
C LYS A 54 0.01 13.89 -0.69
N ALA A 55 0.58 14.22 -1.84
CA ALA A 55 1.97 13.94 -2.21
C ALA A 55 2.36 12.44 -2.23
N PHE A 56 1.40 11.54 -2.45
CA PHE A 56 1.64 10.10 -2.63
C PHE A 56 1.95 9.71 -4.07
N VAL A 57 1.54 10.56 -5.01
CA VAL A 57 1.78 10.36 -6.44
C VAL A 57 2.21 11.67 -7.07
N THR A 58 3.06 11.57 -8.07
CA THR A 58 3.38 12.66 -8.99
C THR A 58 2.85 12.30 -10.37
N HIS A 59 2.72 13.29 -11.24
CA HIS A 59 2.30 13.06 -12.61
C HIS A 59 3.13 13.87 -13.59
N GLN A 60 3.31 13.32 -14.79
CA GLN A 60 3.94 13.98 -15.91
C GLN A 60 2.93 14.04 -17.06
N ALA A 61 2.77 15.23 -17.65
CA ALA A 61 1.96 15.39 -18.85
C ALA A 61 2.69 14.77 -20.05
N TYR A 62 1.99 13.91 -20.78
CA TYR A 62 2.44 13.32 -22.03
C TYR A 62 1.38 13.62 -23.10
N GLY A 63 1.51 14.76 -23.77
CA GLY A 63 0.50 15.26 -24.70
C GLY A 63 -0.85 15.51 -24.01
N ARG A 64 -1.87 14.71 -24.36
CA ARG A 64 -3.23 14.79 -23.80
C ARG A 64 -3.48 13.83 -22.62
N THR A 65 -2.47 13.07 -22.20
CA THR A 65 -2.58 12.11 -21.10
C THR A 65 -1.64 12.47 -19.95
N PHE A 66 -1.95 11.95 -18.76
CA PHE A 66 -1.10 12.04 -17.59
C PHE A 66 -0.57 10.65 -17.24
N VAL A 67 0.74 10.56 -17.04
CA VAL A 67 1.40 9.37 -16.50
C VAL A 67 1.70 9.64 -15.04
N TYR A 68 1.18 8.78 -14.17
CA TYR A 68 1.34 8.89 -12.73
C TYR A 68 2.44 7.96 -12.24
N ARG A 69 3.17 8.40 -11.22
CA ARG A 69 4.23 7.65 -10.54
C ARG A 69 4.05 7.75 -9.03
N PRO A 70 4.25 6.67 -8.26
CA PRO A 70 4.26 6.74 -6.82
C PRO A 70 5.50 7.52 -6.35
N THR A 71 5.32 8.39 -5.36
CA THR A 71 6.44 9.13 -4.73
C THR A 71 7.05 8.36 -3.57
N LEU A 72 6.30 7.41 -3.00
CA LEU A 72 6.68 6.57 -1.89
C LEU A 72 6.58 5.10 -2.32
N SER A 73 7.54 4.26 -1.95
CA SER A 73 7.46 2.84 -2.25
C SER A 73 6.41 2.14 -1.38
N LYS A 74 5.92 0.97 -1.81
CA LYS A 74 5.02 0.14 -1.00
C LYS A 74 5.67 -0.22 0.34
N ALA A 75 6.97 -0.55 0.34
CA ALA A 75 7.70 -0.93 1.53
C ALA A 75 7.78 0.23 2.53
N ASP A 76 8.09 1.44 2.07
CA ASP A 76 8.19 2.62 2.94
C ASP A 76 6.81 2.97 3.54
N TYR A 77 5.75 2.93 2.72
CA TYR A 77 4.39 3.15 3.22
C TYR A 77 3.98 2.10 4.24
N SER A 78 4.25 0.82 3.96
CA SER A 78 3.99 -0.29 4.89
C SER A 78 4.76 -0.14 6.20
N HIS A 79 6.03 0.28 6.14
CA HIS A 79 6.82 0.54 7.34
C HIS A 79 6.22 1.68 8.17
N GLN A 80 5.87 2.80 7.55
CA GLN A 80 5.25 3.94 8.25
C GLN A 80 3.90 3.56 8.88
N LEU A 81 3.08 2.78 8.18
CA LEU A 81 1.79 2.32 8.69
C LEU A 81 1.97 1.34 9.86
N LEU A 82 2.96 0.44 9.79
CA LEU A 82 3.27 -0.48 10.87
C LEU A 82 3.75 0.25 12.11
N GLN A 83 4.63 1.25 11.97
CA GLN A 83 5.09 2.08 13.09
C GLN A 83 3.93 2.78 13.78
N LEU A 84 2.99 3.35 13.02
CA LEU A 84 1.78 3.96 13.58
C LEU A 84 0.93 2.94 14.34
N LEU A 85 0.75 1.74 13.79
CA LEU A 85 -0.03 0.68 14.44
C LEU A 85 0.62 0.20 15.74
N VAL A 86 1.95 0.03 15.75
CA VAL A 86 2.71 -0.34 16.96
C VAL A 86 2.63 0.76 18.02
N HIS A 87 2.73 2.02 17.62
CA HIS A 87 2.59 3.17 18.51
C HIS A 87 1.18 3.24 19.12
N ASP A 88 0.14 3.19 18.28
CA ASP A 88 -1.24 3.45 18.69
C ASP A 88 -1.86 2.29 19.50
N TYR A 89 -1.43 1.04 19.27
CA TYR A 89 -2.09 -0.17 19.81
C TYR A 89 -1.19 -1.08 20.65
N PHE A 90 0.14 -0.92 20.58
CA PHE A 90 1.09 -1.83 21.22
C PHE A 90 2.14 -1.10 22.04
N GLU A 91 1.82 0.12 22.51
CA GLU A 91 2.67 0.91 23.42
C GLU A 91 4.13 1.05 22.94
N ASP A 92 4.31 1.30 21.64
CA ASP A 92 5.62 1.37 20.97
C ASP A 92 6.47 0.08 21.04
N SER A 93 5.86 -1.05 21.40
CA SER A 93 6.53 -2.33 21.60
C SER A 93 6.27 -3.31 20.47
N ALA A 94 7.26 -3.46 19.59
CA ALA A 94 7.26 -4.54 18.59
C ALA A 94 7.17 -5.94 19.23
N HIS A 95 7.64 -6.09 20.47
CA HIS A 95 7.52 -7.33 21.22
C HIS A 95 6.05 -7.65 21.53
N GLN A 96 5.26 -6.66 21.97
CA GLN A 96 3.83 -6.87 22.23
C GLN A 96 3.08 -7.29 20.96
N LEU A 97 3.40 -6.70 19.80
CA LEU A 97 2.82 -7.12 18.51
C LEU A 97 3.14 -8.59 18.20
N VAL A 98 4.40 -9.03 18.36
CA VAL A 98 4.78 -10.42 18.08
C VAL A 98 4.11 -11.39 19.05
N THR A 99 4.05 -11.04 20.34
CA THR A 99 3.35 -11.83 21.36
C THR A 99 1.87 -11.97 21.00
N PHE A 100 1.21 -10.88 20.63
CA PHE A 100 -0.19 -10.90 20.19
C PHE A 100 -0.41 -11.84 19.00
N LEU A 101 0.45 -11.80 17.97
CA LEU A 101 0.35 -12.70 16.81
C LEU A 101 0.55 -14.18 17.17
N LEU A 102 1.40 -14.49 18.15
CA LEU A 102 1.58 -15.85 18.66
C LEU A 102 0.36 -16.32 19.47
N GLU A 103 -0.24 -15.43 20.27
CA GLU A 103 -1.42 -15.72 21.09
C GLU A 103 -2.69 -15.89 20.26
N THR A 104 -2.88 -15.10 19.19
CA THR A 104 -4.02 -15.23 18.27
C THR A 104 -3.87 -16.40 17.30
N GLY A 105 -2.67 -16.96 17.17
CA GLY A 105 -2.35 -18.02 16.22
C GLY A 105 -2.14 -17.54 14.78
N ASP A 106 -2.06 -16.23 14.56
CA ASP A 106 -1.73 -15.63 13.26
C ASP A 106 -0.25 -15.86 12.88
N LEU A 107 0.60 -16.16 13.86
CA LEU A 107 1.97 -16.60 13.69
C LEU A 107 2.24 -17.82 14.56
N ARG A 108 2.80 -18.89 14.01
CA ARG A 108 3.21 -20.05 14.82
C ARG A 108 4.65 -19.91 15.33
N ALA A 109 4.91 -20.47 16.51
CA ALA A 109 6.25 -20.44 17.11
C ALA A 109 7.32 -21.11 16.24
N ASP A 110 6.99 -22.18 15.52
CA ASP A 110 7.91 -22.86 14.61
C ASP A 110 8.18 -22.05 13.33
N GLU A 111 7.19 -21.31 12.83
CA GLU A 111 7.36 -20.36 11.72
C GLU A 111 8.29 -19.21 12.13
N LEU A 112 8.10 -18.65 13.34
CA LEU A 112 8.98 -17.62 13.89
C LEU A 112 10.43 -18.12 14.01
N GLN A 113 10.63 -19.34 14.52
CA GLN A 113 11.96 -19.94 14.60
C GLN A 113 12.60 -20.15 13.21
N ALA A 114 11.82 -20.54 12.21
CA ALA A 114 12.31 -20.70 10.84
C ALA A 114 12.73 -19.35 10.23
N LEU A 115 11.99 -18.27 10.51
CA LEU A 115 12.32 -16.91 10.06
C LEU A 115 13.63 -16.40 10.69
N LEU A 116 13.81 -16.54 12.00
CA LEU A 116 15.02 -16.12 12.71
C LEU A 116 16.30 -16.82 12.21
N LYS A 117 16.18 -18.08 11.79
CA LYS A 117 17.29 -18.84 11.20
C LYS A 117 17.67 -18.36 9.80
N LYS A 118 16.72 -17.79 9.04
CA LYS A 118 16.96 -17.24 7.69
C LYS A 118 17.55 -15.84 7.70
N SER A 119 17.22 -15.00 8.68
CA SER A 119 17.69 -13.61 8.75
C SER A 119 19.10 -13.45 9.33
N THR A 120 19.61 -14.46 10.04
CA THR A 120 20.95 -14.44 10.68
C THR A 120 22.04 -15.05 9.78
N LYS A 121 21.84 -15.08 8.46
CA LYS A 121 22.79 -15.63 7.48
C LYS A 121 23.03 -14.63 6.37
#